data_AF-A0A1I7SCH3-F1
#
_entry.id   AF-A0A1I7SCH3-F1
#
_cell.length_a   1.000
_cell.length_b   1.000
_cell.length_c   1.000
_cell.angle_alpha   90.00
_cell.angle_beta   90.00
_cell.angle_gamma   90.00
#
_symmetry.space_group_name_H-M   'P 1'
#
loop_
_entity.id
_entity.type
_entity.pdbx_description
1 polymer ?
#
loop_
_entity_poly.entity_id
_entity_poly.type
_entity_poly.pdbx_seq_one_letter_code
_entity_poly.pdbx_strand_id
1 'polypeptide(L)'
;MLFHSLLLLLPFLAQLSAELPLLCVDTYLNCQDPKLKPLICKERDYRNMAVFRCPKTCGHCETERTKNELDFLFGCKDTSPDCLAKLDLCQKPQYFKLLSKMCPLTCNFCGMYTKSKVKKQKRRVKGVRKMAMCT
;
A
#
# COMPACT_ATOMS: atom_id res chain seq x y z
N MET A 1 -30.79 -9.68 42.29
CA MET A 1 -31.36 -9.32 40.97
C MET A 1 -30.79 -8.04 40.35
N LEU A 2 -29.92 -7.25 41.02
CA LEU A 2 -29.40 -5.98 40.46
C LEU A 2 -28.02 -6.09 39.78
N PHE A 3 -27.26 -7.17 39.98
CA PHE A 3 -25.91 -7.33 39.39
C PHE A 3 -25.90 -7.88 37.95
N HIS A 4 -26.95 -8.60 37.54
CA HIS A 4 -27.05 -9.17 36.19
C HIS A 4 -27.38 -8.12 35.12
N SER A 5 -28.01 -7.00 35.51
CA SER A 5 -28.36 -5.91 34.60
C SER A 5 -27.17 -5.01 34.24
N LEU A 6 -26.12 -4.98 35.07
CA LEU A 6 -24.92 -4.16 34.81
C LEU A 6 -23.93 -4.84 33.85
N LEU A 7 -23.90 -6.19 33.82
CA LEU A 7 -23.03 -6.96 32.92
C LEU A 7 -23.48 -6.90 31.45
N LEU A 8 -24.77 -6.68 31.18
CA LEU A 8 -25.31 -6.61 29.82
C LEU A 8 -25.06 -5.26 29.11
N LEU A 9 -24.62 -4.24 29.84
CA LEU A 9 -24.25 -2.92 29.29
C LEU A 9 -22.77 -2.82 28.89
N LEU A 10 -21.90 -3.68 29.42
CA LEU A 10 -20.48 -3.79 29.05
C LEU A 10 -20.22 -4.10 27.56
N PRO A 11 -20.95 -5.00 26.88
CA PRO A 11 -20.74 -5.22 25.44
C PRO A 11 -21.14 -4.00 24.61
N PHE A 12 -22.10 -3.19 25.07
CA PHE A 12 -22.52 -1.96 24.39
C PHE A 12 -21.44 -0.86 24.42
N LEU A 13 -20.65 -0.79 25.49
CA LEU A 13 -19.53 0.17 25.60
C LEU A 13 -18.28 -0.28 24.82
N ALA A 14 -18.11 -1.58 24.57
CA ALA A 14 -16.99 -2.13 23.80
C ALA A 14 -17.10 -1.87 22.29
N GLN A 15 -18.29 -1.57 21.77
CA GLN A 15 -18.52 -1.28 20.35
C GLN A 15 -18.25 0.18 19.95
N LEU A 16 -17.89 1.07 20.88
CA LEU A 16 -17.75 2.51 20.59
C LEU A 16 -16.30 3.00 20.39
N SER A 17 -15.26 2.16 20.53
CA SER A 17 -13.87 2.67 20.61
C SER A 17 -12.82 2.13 19.63
N ALA A 18 -13.15 1.30 18.63
CA ALA A 18 -12.08 0.67 17.82
C ALA A 18 -12.20 0.73 16.29
N GLU A 19 -13.15 1.49 15.73
CA GLU A 19 -13.07 1.95 14.33
C GLU A 19 -12.58 3.40 14.31
N LEU A 20 -11.39 3.63 14.89
CA LEU A 20 -10.66 4.85 14.58
C LEU A 20 -10.14 4.68 13.15
N PRO A 21 -10.71 5.41 12.19
CA PRO A 21 -10.50 5.07 10.81
C PRO A 21 -9.04 5.30 10.46
N LEU A 22 -8.50 4.40 9.66
CA LEU A 22 -7.36 4.58 8.76
C LEU A 22 -7.56 5.77 7.77
N LEU A 23 -8.40 6.76 8.11
CA LEU A 23 -8.69 7.92 7.30
C LEU A 23 -7.50 8.86 7.39
N CYS A 24 -6.71 8.82 6.34
CA CYS A 24 -5.63 9.75 6.14
C CYS A 24 -6.20 11.15 5.85
N VAL A 25 -6.24 11.97 6.91
CA VAL A 25 -6.78 13.32 6.91
C VAL A 25 -5.78 14.28 7.53
N ASP A 26 -5.85 15.54 7.14
CA ASP A 26 -5.04 16.58 7.75
C ASP A 26 -5.51 16.85 9.18
N THR A 27 -4.58 16.81 10.13
CA THR A 27 -4.87 17.09 11.55
C THR A 27 -4.63 18.56 11.90
N TYR A 28 -3.99 19.32 10.99
CA TYR A 28 -3.77 20.75 11.14
C TYR A 28 -4.71 21.56 10.24
N LEU A 29 -5.34 22.60 10.80
CA LEU A 29 -6.34 23.41 10.09
C LEU A 29 -5.74 24.25 8.93
N ASN A 30 -4.46 24.58 9.06
CA ASN A 30 -3.76 25.55 8.21
C ASN A 30 -2.88 24.89 7.13
N CYS A 31 -3.02 23.59 6.89
CA CYS A 31 -2.25 22.88 5.86
C CYS A 31 -2.40 23.50 4.46
N GLN A 32 -3.57 24.08 4.19
CA GLN A 32 -3.91 24.69 2.90
C GLN A 32 -3.33 26.10 2.71
N ASP A 33 -2.75 26.70 3.75
CA ASP A 33 -2.26 28.08 3.68
C ASP A 33 -1.19 28.21 2.59
N PRO A 34 -1.32 29.17 1.65
CA PRO A 34 -0.44 29.28 0.50
C PRO A 34 1.02 29.58 0.87
N LYS A 35 1.24 30.19 2.05
CA LYS A 35 2.56 30.46 2.61
C LYS A 35 3.16 29.24 3.31
N LEU A 36 2.34 28.43 3.98
CA LEU A 36 2.77 27.32 4.81
C LEU A 36 2.95 26.03 4.01
N LYS A 37 2.03 25.75 3.08
CA LYS A 37 2.01 24.54 2.23
C LYS A 37 3.35 24.23 1.55
N PRO A 38 4.02 25.18 0.84
CA PRO A 38 5.30 24.90 0.22
C PRO A 38 6.40 24.66 1.25
N LEU A 39 6.37 25.36 2.39
CA LEU A 39 7.37 25.20 3.46
C LEU A 39 7.29 23.79 4.06
N ILE A 40 6.09 23.35 4.46
CA ILE A 40 5.93 22.06 5.14
C ILE A 40 6.07 20.86 4.20
N CYS A 41 5.60 20.96 2.95
CA CYS A 41 5.62 19.81 2.03
C CYS A 41 6.91 19.69 1.19
N LYS A 42 7.71 20.76 1.04
CA LYS A 42 8.95 20.73 0.22
C LYS A 42 10.24 20.76 1.04
N GLU A 43 10.25 21.44 2.18
CA GLU A 43 11.46 21.60 2.98
C GLU A 43 11.79 20.32 3.75
N ARG A 44 13.09 20.01 3.89
CA ARG A 44 13.52 18.74 4.50
C ARG A 44 13.24 18.67 5.98
N ASP A 45 13.35 19.81 6.67
CA ASP A 45 13.20 19.89 8.13
C ASP A 45 11.78 19.58 8.59
N TYR A 46 10.78 19.86 7.75
CA TYR A 46 9.37 19.67 8.08
C TYR A 46 8.78 18.37 7.52
N ARG A 47 9.59 17.53 6.89
CA ARG A 47 9.13 16.28 6.24
C ARG A 47 8.41 15.34 7.20
N ASN A 48 8.93 15.17 8.41
CA ASN A 48 8.29 14.32 9.42
C ASN A 48 6.97 14.94 9.89
N MET A 49 6.95 16.26 10.07
CA MET A 49 5.75 17.00 10.46
C MET A 49 4.65 16.89 9.38
N ALA A 50 5.02 16.99 8.10
CA ALA A 50 4.10 16.88 6.98
C ALA A 50 3.34 15.54 6.95
N VAL A 51 4.01 14.45 7.34
CA VAL A 51 3.43 13.11 7.39
C VAL A 51 2.39 12.96 8.51
N PHE A 52 2.58 13.61 9.66
CA PHE A 52 1.65 13.47 10.78
C PHE A 52 0.57 14.56 10.82
N ARG A 53 0.88 15.75 10.32
CA ARG A 53 0.02 16.93 10.45
C ARG A 53 -0.79 17.25 9.21
N CYS A 54 -0.18 17.09 8.04
CA CYS A 54 -0.79 17.43 6.76
C CYS A 54 -0.64 16.30 5.71
N PRO A 55 -0.90 15.03 6.06
CA PRO A 55 -0.64 13.93 5.15
C PRO A 55 -1.50 13.99 3.89
N LYS A 56 -2.72 14.51 3.94
CA LYS A 56 -3.59 14.62 2.76
C LYS A 56 -3.15 15.78 1.88
N THR A 57 -2.87 16.93 2.48
CA THR A 57 -2.44 18.13 1.75
C THR A 57 -1.07 17.96 1.10
N CYS A 58 -0.13 17.25 1.75
CA CYS A 58 1.20 16.97 1.20
C CYS A 58 1.26 15.69 0.34
N GLY A 59 0.13 14.99 0.14
CA GLY A 59 0.07 13.81 -0.73
C GLY A 59 0.71 12.54 -0.15
N HIS A 60 0.79 12.44 1.17
CA HIS A 60 1.21 11.24 1.91
C HIS A 60 0.06 10.26 2.15
N CYS A 61 -1.18 10.66 1.88
CA CYS A 61 -2.30 9.75 1.78
C CYS A 61 -2.25 8.95 0.48
N GLU A 62 -1.64 7.77 0.51
CA GLU A 62 -1.87 6.78 -0.53
C GLU A 62 -3.20 6.06 -0.27
N THR A 63 -4.22 6.44 -1.01
CA THR A 63 -5.49 5.68 -1.09
C THR A 63 -5.36 4.37 -1.87
N GLU A 64 -4.15 3.92 -2.20
CA GLU A 64 -3.92 2.74 -3.07
C GLU A 64 -2.87 1.76 -2.50
N ARG A 65 -2.44 1.90 -1.24
CA ARG A 65 -1.58 0.89 -0.60
C ARG A 65 -2.32 -0.34 -0.07
N THR A 66 -3.63 -0.44 -0.28
CA THR A 66 -4.39 -1.69 -0.05
C THR A 66 -4.67 -2.48 -1.33
N LYS A 67 -4.18 -2.05 -2.49
CA LYS A 67 -4.17 -2.92 -3.67
C LYS A 67 -2.88 -3.73 -3.77
N ASN A 68 -1.71 -3.21 -3.40
CA ASN A 68 -0.47 -3.99 -3.63
C ASN A 68 -0.23 -5.14 -2.65
N GLU A 69 -0.84 -5.15 -1.46
CA GLU A 69 -0.76 -6.31 -0.56
C GLU A 69 -1.86 -7.34 -0.87
N LEU A 70 -3.05 -6.88 -1.31
CA LEU A 70 -4.20 -7.75 -1.58
C LEU A 70 -4.23 -8.27 -3.03
N ASP A 71 -3.72 -7.52 -4.01
CA ASP A 71 -3.55 -7.92 -5.43
C ASP A 71 -2.46 -8.99 -5.59
N PHE A 72 -1.50 -9.05 -4.65
CA PHE A 72 -0.47 -10.07 -4.61
C PHE A 72 -1.00 -11.45 -4.20
N LEU A 73 -2.05 -11.48 -3.37
CA LEU A 73 -2.82 -12.70 -3.08
C LEU A 73 -3.92 -12.95 -4.11
N PHE A 74 -4.69 -11.92 -4.52
CA PHE A 74 -5.81 -12.10 -5.44
C PHE A 74 -5.40 -12.40 -6.89
N GLY A 75 -4.19 -12.01 -7.31
CA GLY A 75 -3.61 -12.31 -8.62
C GLY A 75 -2.90 -13.66 -8.69
N CYS A 76 -2.78 -14.39 -7.58
CA CYS A 76 -2.11 -15.68 -7.54
C CYS A 76 -3.10 -16.82 -7.75
N LYS A 77 -3.21 -17.28 -9.00
CA LYS A 77 -4.06 -18.41 -9.38
C LYS A 77 -3.28 -19.41 -10.20
N ASP A 78 -3.64 -20.68 -10.04
CA ASP A 78 -3.18 -21.73 -10.93
C ASP A 78 -3.79 -21.57 -12.33
N THR A 79 -2.94 -21.69 -13.35
CA THR A 79 -3.36 -21.61 -14.75
C THR A 79 -3.52 -22.98 -15.39
N SER A 80 -3.02 -24.04 -14.74
CA SER A 80 -3.14 -25.43 -15.21
C SER A 80 -4.13 -26.20 -14.33
N PRO A 81 -4.98 -27.07 -14.91
CA PRO A 81 -5.89 -27.91 -14.14
C PRO A 81 -5.16 -29.04 -13.39
N ASP A 82 -3.97 -29.44 -13.84
CA ASP A 82 -3.23 -30.58 -13.30
C ASP A 82 -2.29 -30.23 -12.14
N CYS A 83 -2.51 -29.10 -11.47
CA CYS A 83 -1.60 -28.64 -10.43
C CYS A 83 -1.57 -29.57 -9.21
N LEU A 84 -2.71 -30.16 -8.84
CA LEU A 84 -2.79 -31.15 -7.75
C LEU A 84 -1.94 -32.40 -8.04
N ALA A 85 -1.93 -32.87 -9.28
CA ALA A 85 -1.12 -34.02 -9.69
C ALA A 85 0.39 -33.72 -9.72
N LYS A 86 0.79 -32.45 -9.58
CA LYS A 86 2.18 -31.97 -9.66
C LYS A 86 2.73 -31.48 -8.33
N LEU A 87 2.01 -31.72 -7.23
CA LEU A 87 2.42 -31.30 -5.87
C LEU A 87 3.81 -31.82 -5.50
N ASP A 88 4.12 -33.09 -5.81
CA ASP A 88 5.43 -33.70 -5.52
C ASP A 88 6.58 -33.04 -6.29
N LEU A 89 6.28 -32.32 -7.37
CA LEU A 89 7.26 -31.59 -8.16
C LEU A 89 7.56 -30.20 -7.58
N CYS A 90 6.70 -29.65 -6.73
CA CYS A 90 6.92 -28.33 -6.12
C CYS A 90 8.21 -28.28 -5.29
N GLN A 91 8.62 -29.40 -4.68
CA GLN A 91 9.83 -29.50 -3.86
C GLN A 91 11.12 -29.65 -4.70
N LYS A 92 11.00 -29.94 -5.99
CA LYS A 92 12.13 -30.20 -6.88
C LYS A 92 12.57 -28.89 -7.56
N PRO A 93 13.81 -28.41 -7.34
CA PRO A 93 14.25 -27.09 -7.81
C PRO A 93 14.21 -26.95 -9.34
N GLN A 94 14.40 -28.06 -10.08
CA GLN A 94 14.33 -28.04 -11.54
C GLN A 94 12.93 -27.67 -12.08
N TYR A 95 11.86 -27.88 -11.30
CA TYR A 95 10.48 -27.56 -11.69
C TYR A 95 9.99 -26.22 -11.13
N PHE A 96 10.76 -25.55 -10.29
CA PHE A 96 10.39 -24.28 -9.67
C PHE A 96 9.92 -23.26 -10.70
N LYS A 97 10.74 -22.95 -11.72
CA LYS A 97 10.42 -21.96 -12.76
C LYS A 97 9.14 -22.29 -13.54
N LEU A 98 8.86 -23.57 -13.74
CA LEU A 98 7.71 -24.07 -14.47
C LEU A 98 6.44 -23.94 -13.61
N LEU A 99 6.51 -24.40 -12.36
CA LEU A 99 5.39 -24.42 -11.43
C LEU A 99 5.09 -23.03 -10.85
N SER A 100 6.06 -22.13 -10.71
CA SER A 100 5.80 -20.72 -10.34
C SER A 100 5.00 -19.96 -11.41
N LYS A 101 4.92 -20.48 -12.65
CA LYS A 101 4.08 -19.90 -13.70
C LYS A 101 2.73 -20.57 -13.81
N MET A 102 2.70 -21.90 -13.74
CA MET A 102 1.49 -22.67 -14.01
C MET A 102 0.68 -23.01 -12.76
N CYS A 103 1.37 -23.21 -11.64
CA CYS A 103 0.80 -23.66 -10.37
C CYS A 103 1.30 -22.82 -9.17
N PRO A 104 1.34 -21.47 -9.25
CA PRO A 104 1.91 -20.67 -8.18
C PRO A 104 1.11 -20.73 -6.89
N LEU A 105 -0.21 -21.00 -6.96
CA LEU A 105 -1.06 -21.13 -5.79
C LEU A 105 -0.88 -22.51 -5.16
N THR A 106 -1.02 -23.58 -5.96
CA THR A 106 -0.86 -24.96 -5.47
C THR A 106 0.53 -25.21 -4.86
N CYS A 107 1.60 -24.64 -5.45
CA CYS A 107 2.96 -24.79 -4.91
C CYS A 107 3.35 -23.72 -3.88
N ASN A 108 2.44 -22.82 -3.46
CA ASN A 108 2.73 -21.70 -2.57
C ASN A 108 3.88 -20.78 -3.03
N PHE A 109 4.02 -20.59 -4.35
CA PHE A 109 4.98 -19.67 -4.96
C PHE A 109 4.41 -18.27 -5.20
N CYS A 110 3.21 -17.99 -4.67
CA CYS A 110 2.60 -16.67 -4.68
C CYS A 110 3.60 -15.64 -4.15
N GLY A 111 3.97 -14.71 -5.02
CA GLY A 111 4.87 -13.63 -4.68
C GLY A 111 6.36 -13.85 -4.87
N MET A 112 6.78 -15.10 -5.10
CA MET A 112 8.15 -15.37 -5.54
C MET A 112 8.35 -15.01 -7.02
N TYR A 113 7.26 -14.92 -7.78
CA TYR A 113 7.27 -14.45 -9.16
C TYR A 113 6.97 -12.96 -9.21
N THR A 114 7.97 -12.12 -8.93
CA THR A 114 7.88 -10.69 -9.26
C THR A 114 7.79 -10.57 -10.78
N LYS A 115 6.58 -10.52 -11.35
CA LYS A 115 6.40 -9.91 -12.68
C LYS A 115 6.65 -8.42 -12.52
N SER A 116 7.93 -8.06 -12.42
CA SER A 116 8.40 -6.72 -12.67
C SER A 116 8.23 -6.44 -14.16
N LYS A 117 6.99 -6.28 -14.60
CA LYS A 117 6.67 -5.24 -15.58
C LYS A 117 6.55 -3.93 -14.83
N VAL A 118 7.61 -3.55 -14.12
CA VAL A 118 7.94 -2.13 -14.03
C VAL A 118 8.25 -1.78 -15.47
N LYS A 119 7.24 -1.28 -16.20
CA LYS A 119 7.49 -0.56 -17.44
C LYS A 119 8.54 0.46 -17.05
N LYS A 120 9.77 0.25 -17.55
CA LYS A 120 10.88 1.16 -17.42
C LYS A 120 10.42 2.44 -18.07
N GLN A 121 9.74 3.30 -17.30
CA GLN A 121 9.35 4.62 -17.74
C GLN A 121 10.66 5.38 -17.74
N LYS A 122 11.34 5.25 -18.88
CA LYS A 122 12.49 6.03 -19.27
C LYS A 122 12.05 7.47 -19.09
N ARG A 123 12.36 8.07 -17.95
CA ARG A 123 12.28 9.51 -17.74
C ARG A 123 13.29 10.10 -18.71
N ARG A 124 12.87 10.25 -19.97
CA ARG A 124 13.48 11.19 -20.90
C ARG A 124 13.16 12.54 -20.26
N VAL A 125 14.08 13.04 -19.43
CA VAL A 125 14.18 14.45 -19.12
C VAL A 125 14.48 15.12 -20.46
N LYS A 126 13.43 15.43 -21.23
CA LYS A 126 13.56 16.31 -22.38
C LYS A 126 13.90 17.68 -21.81
N GLY A 127 15.03 18.21 -22.25
CA GLY A 127 15.68 19.39 -21.71
C GLY A 127 14.71 20.53 -21.44
N VAL A 128 14.81 21.08 -20.24
CA VAL A 128 14.35 22.44 -19.98
C VAL A 128 15.29 23.34 -20.76
N ARG A 129 14.71 24.06 -21.72
CA ARG A 129 15.38 25.09 -22.52
C ARG A 129 16.15 26.04 -21.59
N LYS A 130 17.40 26.32 -21.93
CA LYS A 130 18.16 27.46 -21.39
C LYS A 130 17.28 28.70 -21.51
N MET A 131 16.92 29.32 -20.38
CA MET A 131 16.31 30.65 -20.34
C MET A 131 17.43 31.65 -20.11
N ALA A 132 17.34 32.76 -20.82
CA ALA A 132 18.34 33.81 -20.97
C ALA A 132 18.89 34.35 -19.63
N MET A 133 20.18 34.69 -19.64
CA MET A 133 20.81 35.52 -18.62
C MET A 133 20.57 36.99 -19.01
N CYS A 134 19.92 37.76 -18.16
CA CYS A 134 19.90 39.21 -18.26
C CYS A 134 21.27 39.75 -17.82
N THR A 135 21.95 40.44 -18.74
CA THR A 135 23.00 41.44 -18.49
C THR A 135 22.92 42.48 -19.58
#